data_AF-A0AAU1HE80-F1
#
_entry.id   AF-A0AAU1HE80-F1
#
_cell.length_a   1.000
_cell.length_b   1.000
_cell.length_c   1.000
_cell.angle_alpha   90.00
_cell.angle_beta   90.00
_cell.angle_gamma   90.00
#
_symmetry.space_group_name_H-M   'P 1'
#
loop_
_entity.id
_entity.type
_entity.pdbx_description
1 polymer ?
#
loop_
_entity_poly.entity_id
_entity_poly.type
_entity_poly.pdbx_seq_one_letter_code
_entity_poly.pdbx_strand_id
1 'polypeptide(L)'
;MSVQNRRFSRDVLVRTAAVSSSLVDLLVRLDAPLGSRTLQYVRRRLEHYGIDTSHFTDESLPPGERRSYTKERLSEAAANTHSIREMFEYMGYTPSESPYDYVRRKLDRLGIDTSHFTGGRRHRPLVTSLEDLRPALAESRSLAQALKRLGLADNGATRTCLKRAIDEYGLSTSHFTGRAHSRGAPSPHRKKAADILRRLEPGTPRTRTSHLRRALDDLQVVRKCSACGIGDTWQGKRLVLEIDHINGDRLDNRHANLRYLCPNCHSLTATWCRNRHRSEAVED
;
A
#
# COMPACT_ATOMS: atom_id res chain seq x y z
N MET A 1 -15.56 -25.45 9.05
CA MET A 1 -16.22 -24.18 8.65
C MET A 1 -16.86 -23.58 9.90
N SER A 2 -16.35 -22.44 10.39
CA SER A 2 -16.76 -21.89 11.69
C SER A 2 -18.24 -21.52 11.73
N VAL A 3 -18.92 -21.82 12.85
CA VAL A 3 -20.35 -21.56 13.14
C VAL A 3 -20.73 -20.10 12.83
N GLN A 4 -19.81 -19.16 13.00
CA GLN A 4 -20.04 -17.74 12.71
C GLN A 4 -20.22 -17.41 11.21
N ASN A 5 -19.68 -18.24 10.30
CA ASN A 5 -19.80 -17.99 8.86
C ASN A 5 -21.19 -18.37 8.30
N ARG A 6 -21.94 -19.23 9.02
CA ARG A 6 -23.33 -19.56 8.68
C ARG A 6 -24.31 -18.45 9.10
N ARG A 7 -24.00 -17.77 10.20
CA ARG A 7 -24.83 -16.71 10.82
C ARG A 7 -25.03 -15.48 9.92
N PHE A 8 -24.04 -15.15 9.09
CA PHE A 8 -24.06 -13.99 8.19
C PHE A 8 -24.05 -14.40 6.71
N SER A 9 -24.64 -15.56 6.41
CA SER A 9 -24.88 -15.99 5.03
C SER A 9 -25.92 -15.08 4.35
N ARG A 10 -25.86 -15.00 3.02
CA ARG A 10 -26.76 -14.14 2.23
C ARG A 10 -28.23 -14.42 2.55
N ASP A 11 -28.62 -15.70 2.56
CA ASP A 11 -30.03 -16.08 2.74
C ASP A 11 -30.56 -15.73 4.13
N VAL A 12 -29.72 -15.86 5.16
CA VAL A 12 -30.08 -15.46 6.53
C VAL A 12 -30.24 -13.94 6.60
N LEU A 13 -29.29 -13.17 6.06
CA LEU A 13 -29.35 -11.72 6.08
C LEU A 13 -30.54 -11.16 5.29
N VAL A 14 -30.89 -11.75 4.13
CA VAL A 14 -32.06 -11.33 3.35
C VAL A 14 -33.35 -11.49 4.15
N ARG A 15 -33.57 -12.69 4.74
CA ARG A 15 -34.79 -12.96 5.51
C ARG A 15 -34.88 -12.10 6.76
N THR A 16 -33.77 -11.95 7.49
CA THR A 16 -33.78 -11.18 8.73
C THR A 16 -33.90 -9.68 8.45
N ALA A 17 -33.23 -9.14 7.43
CA ALA A 17 -33.34 -7.73 7.08
C ALA A 17 -34.75 -7.31 6.64
N ALA A 18 -35.48 -8.19 5.96
CA ALA A 18 -36.86 -7.90 5.54
C ALA A 18 -37.83 -7.68 6.72
N VAL A 19 -37.53 -8.25 7.90
CA VAL A 19 -38.38 -8.15 9.10
C VAL A 19 -37.77 -7.27 10.20
N SER A 20 -36.60 -6.68 9.96
CA SER A 20 -35.94 -5.77 10.91
C SER A 20 -36.23 -4.32 10.60
N SER A 21 -36.37 -3.51 11.65
CA SER A 21 -36.57 -2.06 11.52
C SER A 21 -35.29 -1.25 11.68
N SER A 22 -34.20 -1.85 12.15
CA SER A 22 -32.91 -1.19 12.31
C SER A 22 -31.75 -2.20 12.22
N LEU A 23 -30.52 -1.69 12.13
CA LEU A 23 -29.32 -2.53 12.21
C LEU A 23 -29.17 -3.19 13.60
N VAL A 24 -29.59 -2.53 14.67
CA VAL A 24 -29.54 -3.06 16.04
C VAL A 24 -30.53 -4.22 16.18
N ASP A 25 -31.76 -4.01 15.73
CA ASP A 25 -32.85 -4.99 15.72
C ASP A 25 -32.52 -6.22 14.86
N LEU A 26 -31.82 -6.02 13.73
CA LEU A 26 -31.26 -7.10 12.93
C LEU A 26 -30.22 -7.92 13.71
N LEU A 27 -29.30 -7.27 14.42
CA LEU A 27 -28.30 -7.98 15.23
C LEU A 27 -28.97 -8.78 16.36
N VAL A 28 -29.98 -8.22 17.02
CA VAL A 28 -30.77 -8.91 18.05
C VAL A 28 -31.42 -10.17 17.46
N ARG A 29 -32.09 -10.09 16.31
CA ARG A 29 -32.70 -11.26 15.67
C ARG A 29 -31.71 -12.30 15.16
N LEU A 30 -30.51 -11.86 14.79
CA LEU A 30 -29.43 -12.78 14.46
C LEU A 30 -28.81 -13.40 15.71
N ASP A 31 -29.17 -12.98 16.93
CA ASP A 31 -28.52 -13.31 18.21
C ASP A 31 -27.02 -12.88 18.25
N ALA A 32 -26.68 -11.89 17.42
CA ALA A 32 -25.32 -11.41 17.26
C ALA A 32 -24.93 -10.41 18.37
N PRO A 33 -23.64 -10.35 18.75
CA PRO A 33 -23.17 -9.36 19.72
C PRO A 33 -23.49 -7.92 19.29
N LEU A 34 -24.08 -7.15 20.21
CA LEU A 34 -24.38 -5.72 20.01
C LEU A 34 -23.13 -4.88 20.22
N GLY A 35 -22.30 -4.77 19.19
CA GLY A 35 -21.11 -3.94 19.23
C GLY A 35 -20.72 -3.38 17.87
N SER A 36 -19.89 -2.33 17.90
CA SER A 36 -19.55 -1.54 16.72
C SER A 36 -18.84 -2.35 15.64
N ARG A 37 -18.02 -3.34 16.04
CA ARG A 37 -17.31 -4.21 15.09
C ARG A 37 -18.26 -5.15 14.37
N THR A 38 -19.15 -5.81 15.11
CA THR A 38 -20.16 -6.69 14.53
C THR A 38 -21.13 -5.91 13.63
N LEU A 39 -21.60 -4.74 14.08
CA LEU A 39 -22.46 -3.86 13.28
C LEU A 39 -21.80 -3.43 11.97
N GLN A 40 -20.52 -3.00 12.01
CA GLN A 40 -19.78 -2.62 10.80
C GLN A 40 -19.46 -3.81 9.88
N TYR A 41 -19.29 -5.01 10.42
CA TYR A 41 -19.14 -6.22 9.61
C TYR A 41 -20.44 -6.56 8.88
N VAL A 42 -21.58 -6.52 9.58
CA VAL A 42 -22.88 -6.81 9.00
C VAL A 42 -23.28 -5.76 7.97
N ARG A 43 -23.08 -4.46 8.24
CA ARG A 43 -23.29 -3.38 7.26
C ARG A 43 -22.54 -3.63 5.95
N ARG A 44 -21.24 -3.94 6.03
CA ARG A 44 -20.43 -4.27 4.85
C ARG A 44 -20.92 -5.53 4.12
N ARG A 45 -21.47 -6.51 4.84
CA ARG A 45 -22.05 -7.72 4.23
C ARG A 45 -23.38 -7.44 3.53
N LEU A 46 -24.24 -6.61 4.12
CA LEU A 46 -25.50 -6.17 3.50
C LEU A 46 -25.22 -5.42 2.20
N GLU A 47 -24.27 -4.47 2.22
CA GLU A 47 -23.78 -3.76 1.02
C GLU A 47 -23.21 -4.73 -0.02
N HIS A 48 -22.34 -5.65 0.39
CA HIS A 48 -21.73 -6.63 -0.50
C HIS A 48 -22.76 -7.54 -1.20
N TYR A 49 -23.84 -7.89 -0.51
CA TYR A 49 -24.91 -8.71 -1.07
C TYR A 49 -26.01 -7.90 -1.79
N GLY A 50 -25.94 -6.57 -1.75
CA GLY A 50 -26.95 -5.68 -2.34
C GLY A 50 -28.33 -5.83 -1.69
N ILE A 51 -28.38 -6.05 -0.37
CA ILE A 51 -29.64 -6.19 0.37
C ILE A 51 -30.18 -4.79 0.67
N ASP A 52 -31.44 -4.53 0.32
CA ASP A 52 -32.09 -3.26 0.62
C ASP A 52 -32.31 -3.10 2.13
N THR A 53 -31.85 -1.97 2.65
CA THR A 53 -31.98 -1.56 4.06
C THR A 53 -32.50 -0.13 4.16
N SER A 54 -33.13 0.40 3.11
CA SER A 54 -33.65 1.76 3.07
C SER A 54 -34.74 2.02 4.11
N HIS A 55 -35.47 0.96 4.52
CA HIS A 55 -36.48 1.00 5.57
C HIS A 55 -35.90 1.01 6.99
N PHE A 56 -34.59 0.87 7.16
CA PHE A 56 -33.98 0.86 8.49
C PHE A 56 -33.90 2.26 9.10
N THR A 57 -34.34 2.39 10.34
CA THR A 57 -34.15 3.59 11.16
C THR A 57 -32.76 3.62 11.78
N ASP A 58 -32.21 4.82 11.98
CA ASP A 58 -30.95 5.01 12.70
C ASP A 58 -31.15 4.82 14.20
N GLU A 59 -30.83 3.61 14.68
CA GLU A 59 -30.89 3.25 16.09
C GLU A 59 -29.46 3.19 16.65
N SER A 60 -29.24 3.92 17.74
CA SER A 60 -27.96 3.90 18.43
C SER A 60 -27.75 2.57 19.14
N LEU A 61 -26.53 2.02 19.06
CA LEU A 61 -26.16 0.86 19.87
C LEU A 61 -26.35 1.18 21.36
N PRO A 62 -26.84 0.22 22.17
CA PRO A 62 -26.96 0.42 23.60
C PRO A 62 -25.58 0.71 24.20
N PRO A 63 -25.51 1.55 25.26
CA PRO A 63 -24.26 1.87 25.91
C PRO A 63 -23.58 0.58 26.40
N GLY A 64 -22.33 0.38 25.97
CA GLY A 64 -21.56 -0.79 26.36
C GLY A 64 -21.18 -0.75 27.85
N GLU A 65 -21.06 -1.93 28.45
CA GLU A 65 -20.61 -2.08 29.83
C GLU A 65 -19.19 -1.53 30.00
N ARG A 66 -18.95 -0.76 31.08
CA ARG A 66 -17.63 -0.18 31.36
C ARG A 66 -16.67 -1.30 31.75
N ARG A 67 -15.71 -1.60 30.88
CA ARG A 67 -14.69 -2.63 31.11
C ARG A 67 -13.51 -2.07 31.86
N SER A 68 -13.07 -2.79 32.90
CA SER A 68 -11.84 -2.49 33.62
C SER A 68 -10.75 -3.50 33.28
N TYR A 69 -9.56 -2.97 32.99
CA TYR A 69 -8.35 -3.74 32.70
C TYR A 69 -7.25 -3.34 33.69
N THR A 70 -7.50 -3.54 34.98
CA THR A 70 -6.48 -3.31 36.01
C THR A 70 -5.34 -4.32 35.89
N LYS A 71 -4.19 -4.03 36.51
CA LYS A 71 -3.04 -4.94 36.48
C LYS A 71 -3.38 -6.27 37.14
N GLU A 72 -4.06 -6.20 38.28
CA GLU A 72 -4.45 -7.34 39.11
C GLU A 72 -5.35 -8.30 38.32
N ARG A 73 -6.41 -7.76 37.71
CA ARG A 73 -7.37 -8.55 36.92
C ARG A 73 -6.72 -9.18 35.69
N LEU A 74 -5.81 -8.46 35.02
CA LEU A 74 -5.09 -8.99 33.87
C LEU A 74 -4.09 -10.08 34.25
N SER A 75 -3.39 -9.92 35.38
CA SER A 75 -2.45 -10.94 35.89
C SER A 75 -3.17 -12.21 36.31
N GLU A 76 -4.29 -12.08 37.03
CA GLU A 76 -5.13 -13.21 37.44
C GLU A 76 -5.67 -13.97 36.22
N ALA A 77 -6.24 -13.25 35.25
CA ALA A 77 -6.73 -13.86 34.02
C ALA A 77 -5.60 -14.53 33.21
N ALA A 78 -4.41 -13.92 33.17
CA ALA A 78 -3.26 -14.49 32.46
C ALA A 78 -2.75 -15.78 33.11
N ALA A 79 -2.74 -15.86 34.45
CA ALA A 79 -2.31 -17.05 35.17
C ALA A 79 -3.26 -18.25 34.96
N ASN A 80 -4.57 -18.00 34.80
CA ASN A 80 -5.61 -19.02 34.71
C ASN A 80 -6.00 -19.42 33.27
N THR A 81 -5.36 -18.85 32.25
CA THR A 81 -5.74 -19.08 30.85
C THR A 81 -4.53 -19.28 29.95
N HIS A 82 -4.76 -19.74 28.72
CA HIS A 82 -3.72 -20.01 27.73
C HIS A 82 -3.88 -19.15 26.47
N SER A 83 -4.79 -18.18 26.45
CA SER A 83 -4.91 -17.23 25.34
C SER A 83 -5.61 -15.93 25.76
N ILE A 84 -5.32 -14.84 25.04
CA ILE A 84 -6.04 -13.56 25.25
C ILE A 84 -7.56 -13.73 25.02
N ARG A 85 -7.98 -14.67 24.16
CA ARG A 85 -9.40 -14.98 23.94
C ARG A 85 -10.02 -15.55 25.22
N GLU A 86 -9.37 -16.55 25.81
CA GLU A 86 -9.80 -17.15 27.09
C GLU A 86 -9.72 -16.13 28.23
N MET A 87 -8.73 -15.24 28.26
CA MET A 87 -8.71 -14.15 29.25
C MET A 87 -9.96 -13.30 29.19
N PHE A 88 -10.46 -12.98 27.99
CA PHE A 88 -11.71 -12.24 27.85
C PHE A 88 -12.89 -13.05 28.39
N GLU A 89 -12.97 -14.34 28.06
CA GLU A 89 -14.03 -15.24 28.59
C GLU A 89 -13.97 -15.34 30.11
N TYR A 90 -12.78 -15.51 30.69
CA TYR A 90 -12.54 -15.56 32.13
C TYR A 90 -12.95 -14.25 32.84
N MET A 91 -12.66 -13.10 32.21
CA MET A 91 -13.09 -11.80 32.72
C MET A 91 -14.58 -11.50 32.47
N GLY A 92 -15.35 -12.41 31.87
CA GLY A 92 -16.77 -12.23 31.57
C GLY A 92 -17.04 -11.34 30.34
N TYR A 93 -16.05 -11.12 29.48
CA TYR A 93 -16.17 -10.28 28.29
C TYR A 93 -16.36 -11.11 27.02
N THR A 94 -17.23 -10.63 26.12
CA THR A 94 -17.41 -11.25 24.79
C THR A 94 -16.15 -11.05 23.94
N PRO A 95 -15.45 -12.12 23.50
CA PRO A 95 -14.17 -11.97 22.81
C PRO A 95 -14.28 -11.23 21.47
N SER A 96 -15.37 -11.40 20.71
CA SER A 96 -15.57 -10.73 19.41
C SER A 96 -15.58 -9.20 19.51
N GLU A 97 -16.11 -8.67 20.61
CA GLU A 97 -16.20 -7.23 20.89
C GLU A 97 -15.06 -6.74 21.78
N SER A 98 -14.06 -7.58 22.03
CA SER A 98 -12.97 -7.26 22.94
C SER A 98 -11.74 -6.68 22.23
N PRO A 99 -11.05 -5.69 22.85
CA PRO A 99 -9.97 -4.96 22.21
C PRO A 99 -8.64 -5.71 22.36
N TYR A 100 -8.47 -6.80 21.61
CA TYR A 100 -7.26 -7.65 21.64
C TYR A 100 -5.94 -6.88 21.62
N ASP A 101 -5.78 -5.92 20.70
CA ASP A 101 -4.52 -5.18 20.55
C ASP A 101 -4.27 -4.18 21.68
N TYR A 102 -5.33 -3.66 22.32
CA TYR A 102 -5.19 -2.83 23.51
C TYR A 102 -4.70 -3.68 24.68
N VAL A 103 -5.34 -4.83 24.92
CA VAL A 103 -4.97 -5.73 26.02
C VAL A 103 -3.57 -6.30 25.81
N ARG A 104 -3.20 -6.73 24.60
CA ARG A 104 -1.84 -7.19 24.30
C ARG A 104 -0.79 -6.14 24.66
N ARG A 105 -0.95 -4.91 24.17
CA ARG A 105 -0.03 -3.79 24.51
C ARG A 105 0.00 -3.48 26.01
N LYS A 106 -1.12 -3.67 26.70
CA LYS A 106 -1.21 -3.43 28.14
C LYS A 106 -0.51 -4.53 28.94
N LEU A 107 -0.63 -5.79 28.53
CA LEU A 107 0.13 -6.92 29.10
C LEU A 107 1.62 -6.70 28.93
N ASP A 108 2.07 -6.34 27.72
CA ASP A 108 3.48 -6.04 27.43
C ASP A 108 3.99 -4.89 28.31
N ARG A 109 3.23 -3.79 28.40
CA ARG A 109 3.60 -2.63 29.22
C ARG A 109 3.66 -2.93 30.71
N LEU A 110 2.79 -3.80 31.21
CA LEU A 110 2.72 -4.18 32.62
C LEU A 110 3.67 -5.33 32.99
N GLY A 111 4.36 -5.92 31.99
CA GLY A 111 5.28 -7.04 32.18
C GLY A 111 4.59 -8.31 32.69
N ILE A 112 3.33 -8.53 32.30
CA ILE A 112 2.57 -9.72 32.73
C ILE A 112 3.03 -10.91 31.88
N ASP A 113 3.47 -11.99 32.53
CA ASP A 113 3.92 -13.17 31.81
C ASP A 113 2.76 -13.85 31.07
N THR A 114 2.97 -14.05 29.77
CA THR A 114 2.08 -14.78 28.85
C THR A 114 2.88 -15.75 28.00
N SER A 115 4.02 -16.21 28.51
CA SER A 115 4.91 -17.21 27.91
C SER A 115 4.19 -18.49 27.49
N HIS A 116 3.27 -18.95 28.33
CA HIS A 116 2.46 -20.17 28.19
C HIS A 116 1.26 -20.03 27.24
N PHE A 117 1.02 -18.85 26.65
CA PHE A 117 -0.12 -18.66 25.76
C PHE A 117 0.09 -19.34 24.40
N THR A 118 -0.83 -20.23 24.04
CA THR A 118 -0.79 -21.04 22.81
C THR A 118 -1.37 -20.34 21.59
N GLY A 119 -2.17 -19.27 21.80
CA GLY A 119 -2.96 -18.61 20.74
C GLY A 119 -2.41 -17.29 20.18
N GLY A 120 -1.22 -16.85 20.60
CA GLY A 120 -0.57 -15.69 20.00
C GLY A 120 0.18 -16.10 18.74
N ARG A 121 0.20 -15.24 17.70
CA ARG A 121 1.21 -15.35 16.63
C ARG A 121 2.62 -15.12 17.23
N ARG A 122 3.09 -15.99 18.11
CA ARG A 122 4.51 -16.25 18.22
C ARG A 122 4.83 -16.91 16.90
N HIS A 123 5.33 -16.11 15.96
CA HIS A 123 6.02 -16.68 14.80
C HIS A 123 6.90 -17.76 15.38
N ARG A 124 6.62 -19.02 15.01
CA ARG A 124 7.50 -20.15 15.33
C ARG A 124 8.90 -19.64 15.03
N PRO A 125 9.82 -19.64 16.02
CA PRO A 125 11.19 -19.27 15.75
C PRO A 125 11.60 -20.02 14.49
N LEU A 126 12.11 -19.29 13.49
CA LEU A 126 12.87 -19.97 12.45
C LEU A 126 13.90 -20.76 13.25
N VAL A 127 13.80 -22.10 13.26
CA VAL A 127 14.81 -22.93 13.90
C VAL A 127 16.02 -22.81 12.97
N THR A 128 16.76 -21.73 13.13
CA THR A 128 18.01 -21.48 12.47
C THR A 128 18.95 -21.09 13.58
N SER A 129 19.83 -22.03 13.91
CA SER A 129 20.90 -21.81 14.86
C SER A 129 21.81 -20.68 14.35
N LEU A 130 22.54 -20.04 15.25
CA LEU A 130 23.57 -19.07 14.87
C LEU A 130 24.60 -19.68 13.90
N GLU A 131 24.87 -20.98 14.06
CA GLU A 131 25.80 -21.76 13.23
C GLU A 131 25.33 -21.87 11.78
N ASP A 132 24.01 -21.98 11.55
CA ASP A 132 23.43 -22.04 10.21
C ASP A 132 23.25 -20.64 9.58
N LEU A 133 22.89 -19.65 10.40
CA LEU A 133 22.60 -18.28 9.92
C LEU A 133 23.83 -17.56 9.41
N ARG A 134 24.95 -17.67 10.13
CA ARG A 134 26.18 -16.93 9.81
C ARG A 134 26.73 -17.24 8.40
N PRO A 135 26.95 -18.51 8.01
CA PRO A 135 27.41 -18.83 6.66
C PRO A 135 26.37 -18.47 5.59
N ALA A 136 25.09 -18.72 5.85
CA ALA A 136 24.02 -18.41 4.89
C ALA A 136 23.94 -16.91 4.56
N LEU A 137 24.12 -16.03 5.54
CA LEU A 137 24.12 -14.58 5.34
C LEU A 137 25.43 -14.08 4.71
N ALA A 138 26.58 -14.61 5.12
CA ALA A 138 27.87 -14.23 4.57
C ALA A 138 27.97 -14.52 3.06
N GLU A 139 27.43 -15.67 2.61
CA GLU A 139 27.46 -16.08 1.20
C GLU A 139 26.26 -15.57 0.37
N SER A 140 25.44 -14.68 0.94
CA SER A 140 24.25 -14.13 0.29
C SER A 140 24.41 -12.63 0.02
N ARG A 141 23.76 -12.16 -1.05
CA ARG A 141 23.64 -10.73 -1.38
C ARG A 141 22.22 -10.19 -1.18
N SER A 142 21.31 -11.02 -0.67
CA SER A 142 19.91 -10.68 -0.39
C SER A 142 19.27 -11.65 0.61
N LEU A 143 18.19 -11.21 1.26
CA LEU A 143 17.37 -12.08 2.14
C LEU A 143 16.77 -13.27 1.40
N ALA A 144 16.39 -13.12 0.14
CA ALA A 144 15.83 -14.21 -0.66
C ALA A 144 16.88 -15.31 -0.90
N GLN A 145 18.13 -14.92 -1.18
CA GLN A 145 19.23 -15.87 -1.34
C GLN A 145 19.58 -16.56 -0.01
N ALA A 146 19.57 -15.82 1.10
CA ALA A 146 19.78 -16.39 2.42
C ALA A 146 18.70 -17.41 2.78
N LEU A 147 17.42 -17.09 2.55
CA LEU A 147 16.30 -18.02 2.75
C LEU A 147 16.42 -19.27 1.86
N LYS A 148 16.81 -19.10 0.60
CA LYS A 148 17.02 -20.23 -0.33
C LYS A 148 18.12 -21.17 0.17
N ARG A 149 19.24 -20.63 0.68
CA ARG A 149 20.34 -21.42 1.25
C ARG A 149 19.93 -22.15 2.53
N LEU A 150 19.08 -21.54 3.34
CA LEU A 150 18.50 -22.14 4.53
C LEU A 150 17.40 -23.17 4.22
N GLY A 151 17.08 -23.41 2.94
CA GLY A 151 16.00 -24.33 2.53
C GLY A 151 14.60 -23.81 2.86
N LEU A 152 14.44 -22.50 3.08
CA LEU A 152 13.20 -21.89 3.53
C LEU A 152 12.47 -21.18 2.38
N ALA A 153 11.14 -21.23 2.44
CA ALA A 153 10.29 -20.54 1.49
C ALA A 153 10.43 -19.02 1.62
N ASP A 154 10.43 -18.32 0.48
CA ASP A 154 10.57 -16.86 0.42
C ASP A 154 9.21 -16.16 0.52
N ASN A 155 8.72 -15.92 1.74
CA ASN A 155 7.44 -15.28 2.01
C ASN A 155 7.56 -14.20 3.10
N GLY A 156 6.47 -13.45 3.33
CA GLY A 156 6.48 -12.33 4.28
C GLY A 156 6.82 -12.77 5.71
N ALA A 157 6.25 -13.90 6.16
CA ALA A 157 6.46 -14.42 7.50
C ALA A 157 7.91 -14.89 7.72
N THR A 158 8.44 -15.68 6.79
CA THR A 158 9.83 -16.19 6.87
C THR A 158 10.85 -15.06 6.79
N ARG A 159 10.63 -14.04 5.95
CA ARG A 159 11.46 -12.83 5.91
C ARG A 159 11.44 -12.06 7.23
N THR A 160 10.28 -11.92 7.87
CA THR A 160 10.16 -11.25 9.18
C THR A 160 10.89 -12.04 10.26
N CYS A 161 10.75 -13.37 10.29
CA CYS A 161 11.51 -14.23 11.19
C CYS A 161 13.02 -14.08 10.99
N LEU A 162 13.50 -14.15 9.74
CA LEU A 162 14.93 -14.04 9.44
C LEU A 162 15.49 -12.68 9.88
N LYS A 163 14.77 -11.58 9.63
CA LYS A 163 15.20 -10.25 10.10
C LYS A 163 15.32 -10.17 11.61
N ARG A 164 14.35 -10.73 12.34
CA ARG A 164 14.42 -10.75 13.81
C ARG A 164 15.61 -11.55 14.31
N ALA A 165 15.88 -12.72 13.71
CA ALA A 165 17.04 -13.51 14.07
C ALA A 165 18.35 -12.75 13.80
N ILE A 166 18.45 -12.03 12.67
CA ILE A 166 19.58 -11.17 12.36
C ILE A 166 19.78 -10.08 13.42
N ASP A 167 18.70 -9.41 13.82
CA ASP A 167 18.72 -8.36 14.83
C ASP A 167 19.08 -8.92 16.23
N GLU A 168 18.52 -10.08 16.60
CA GLU A 168 18.76 -10.77 17.88
C GLU A 168 20.21 -11.22 18.04
N TYR A 169 20.80 -11.78 16.98
CA TYR A 169 22.20 -12.21 16.98
C TYR A 169 23.19 -11.10 16.60
N GLY A 170 22.73 -9.87 16.33
CA GLY A 170 23.58 -8.74 15.97
C GLY A 170 24.37 -8.95 14.66
N LEU A 171 23.80 -9.68 13.70
CA LEU A 171 24.47 -10.02 12.44
C LEU A 171 24.38 -8.86 11.43
N SER A 172 25.48 -8.58 10.73
CA SER A 172 25.49 -7.55 9.69
C SER A 172 24.95 -8.07 8.35
N THR A 173 24.09 -7.27 7.72
CA THR A 173 23.61 -7.47 6.33
C THR A 173 23.87 -6.25 5.44
N SER A 174 24.82 -5.39 5.81
CA SER A 174 25.15 -4.17 5.06
C SER A 174 25.61 -4.43 3.62
N HIS A 175 26.20 -5.60 3.36
CA HIS A 175 26.59 -6.06 2.03
C HIS A 175 25.42 -6.49 1.15
N PHE A 176 24.20 -6.57 1.69
CA PHE A 176 23.03 -6.91 0.89
C PHE A 176 22.66 -5.77 -0.06
N THR A 177 22.68 -6.09 -1.35
CA THR A 177 22.42 -5.11 -2.41
C THR A 177 20.94 -4.72 -2.49
N GLY A 178 20.02 -5.63 -2.16
CA GLY A 178 18.58 -5.37 -2.23
C GLY A 178 18.16 -4.81 -3.60
N ARG A 179 17.45 -3.67 -3.61
CA ARG A 179 17.05 -2.97 -4.86
C ARG A 179 18.23 -2.30 -5.59
N ALA A 180 19.42 -2.27 -4.99
CA ALA A 180 20.63 -1.70 -5.58
C ALA A 180 21.35 -2.60 -6.59
N HIS A 181 20.97 -3.88 -6.70
CA HIS A 181 21.63 -4.83 -7.60
C HIS A 181 21.68 -4.37 -9.07
N SER A 182 20.74 -3.51 -9.49
CA SER A 182 20.68 -2.95 -10.84
C SER A 182 20.87 -1.43 -10.86
N ARG A 183 21.36 -0.81 -9.77
CA ARG A 183 21.61 0.64 -9.75
C ARG A 183 22.74 0.98 -10.72
N GLY A 184 22.50 1.99 -11.56
CA GLY A 184 23.46 2.46 -12.56
C GLY A 184 23.40 1.70 -13.89
N ALA A 185 22.83 0.49 -13.93
CA ALA A 185 22.65 -0.24 -15.17
C ALA A 185 21.32 0.16 -15.85
N PRO A 186 21.32 0.53 -17.14
CA PRO A 186 20.07 0.72 -17.88
C PRO A 186 19.33 -0.62 -18.01
N SER A 187 17.99 -0.56 -17.98
CA SER A 187 17.16 -1.75 -18.23
C SER A 187 17.48 -2.37 -19.60
N PRO A 188 17.53 -3.70 -19.73
CA PRO A 188 17.68 -4.37 -21.02
C PRO A 188 16.57 -4.00 -22.02
N HIS A 189 15.38 -3.66 -21.53
CA HIS A 189 14.22 -3.27 -22.35
C HIS A 189 14.13 -1.76 -22.58
N ARG A 190 15.19 -1.00 -22.24
CA ARG A 190 15.23 0.44 -22.46
C ARG A 190 15.30 0.73 -23.96
N LYS A 191 14.27 1.39 -24.50
CA LYS A 191 14.27 1.91 -25.88
C LYS A 191 15.44 2.86 -26.13
N LYS A 192 16.06 2.80 -27.30
CA LYS A 192 17.15 3.71 -27.70
C LYS A 192 16.59 5.10 -28.02
N ALA A 193 17.45 6.12 -28.00
CA ALA A 193 17.06 7.48 -28.38
C ALA A 193 16.51 7.55 -29.81
N ALA A 194 17.14 6.83 -30.76
CA ALA A 194 16.70 6.76 -32.15
C ALA A 194 15.27 6.19 -32.33
N ASP A 195 14.86 5.23 -31.50
CA ASP A 195 13.51 4.64 -31.56
C ASP A 195 12.43 5.62 -31.08
N ILE A 196 12.83 6.61 -30.28
CA ILE A 196 11.97 7.63 -29.67
C ILE A 196 11.93 8.89 -30.54
N LEU A 197 13.10 9.35 -31.00
CA LEU A 197 13.29 10.61 -31.72
C LEU A 197 13.06 10.44 -33.21
N ARG A 198 11.86 9.98 -33.56
CA ARG A 198 11.42 9.74 -34.94
C ARG A 198 10.00 10.25 -35.16
N ARG A 199 9.61 10.36 -36.42
CA ARG A 199 8.21 10.61 -36.77
C ARG A 199 7.38 9.36 -36.51
N LEU A 200 6.22 9.54 -35.89
CA LEU A 200 5.25 8.48 -35.62
C LEU A 200 4.18 8.45 -36.69
N GLU A 201 3.61 7.26 -36.92
CA GLU A 201 2.48 7.10 -37.82
C GLU A 201 1.22 7.79 -37.26
N PRO A 202 0.36 8.36 -38.13
CA PRO A 202 -0.94 8.88 -37.73
C PRO A 202 -1.75 7.85 -36.92
N GLY A 203 -2.43 8.32 -35.87
CA GLY A 203 -3.19 7.46 -34.96
C GLY A 203 -2.38 6.86 -33.80
N THR A 204 -1.05 6.93 -33.82
CA THR A 204 -0.21 6.50 -32.69
C THR A 204 -0.40 7.42 -31.47
N PRO A 205 -0.41 6.89 -30.22
CA PRO A 205 -0.42 7.73 -29.03
C PRO A 205 0.85 8.59 -28.93
N ARG A 206 0.69 9.82 -28.42
CA ARG A 206 1.81 10.76 -28.25
C ARG A 206 2.88 10.15 -27.31
N THR A 207 4.14 10.32 -27.68
CA THR A 207 5.28 9.96 -26.83
C THR A 207 5.24 10.77 -25.52
N ARG A 208 5.39 10.08 -24.39
CA ARG A 208 5.48 10.74 -23.07
C ARG A 208 6.69 11.68 -23.02
N THR A 209 6.52 12.88 -22.47
CA THR A 209 7.58 13.90 -22.37
C THR A 209 8.81 13.40 -21.61
N SER A 210 8.65 12.50 -20.63
CA SER A 210 9.77 11.87 -19.92
C SER A 210 10.66 11.02 -20.84
N HIS A 211 10.09 10.36 -21.86
CA HIS A 211 10.85 9.59 -22.84
C HIS A 211 11.59 10.50 -23.82
N LEU A 212 10.93 11.58 -24.29
CA LEU A 212 11.57 12.59 -25.15
C LEU A 212 12.74 13.24 -24.42
N ARG A 213 12.51 13.72 -23.19
CA ARG A 213 13.56 14.33 -22.36
C ARG A 213 14.75 13.41 -22.18
N ARG A 214 14.49 12.15 -21.79
CA ARG A 214 15.54 11.14 -21.64
C ARG A 214 16.31 10.90 -22.96
N ALA A 215 15.61 10.80 -24.08
CA ALA A 215 16.25 10.57 -25.37
C ALA A 215 17.10 11.77 -25.82
N LEU A 216 16.68 13.01 -25.50
CA LEU A 216 17.49 14.21 -25.72
C LEU A 216 18.71 14.25 -24.77
N ASP A 217 18.55 13.84 -23.51
CA ASP A 217 19.66 13.72 -22.56
C ASP A 217 20.68 12.65 -23.03
N ASP A 218 20.20 11.53 -23.61
CA ASP A 218 21.06 10.48 -24.20
C ASP A 218 21.89 11.01 -25.39
N LEU A 219 21.41 12.04 -26.10
CA LEU A 219 22.13 12.76 -27.15
C LEU A 219 22.90 13.97 -26.62
N GLN A 220 22.98 14.16 -25.30
CA GLN A 220 23.65 15.28 -24.63
C GLN A 220 23.16 16.67 -25.09
N VAL A 221 21.88 16.77 -25.45
CA VAL A 221 21.28 18.07 -25.82
C VAL A 221 21.24 18.97 -24.59
N VAL A 222 21.86 20.15 -24.72
CA VAL A 222 21.93 21.13 -23.64
C VAL A 222 20.53 21.60 -23.25
N ARG A 223 20.22 21.55 -21.96
CA ARG A 223 18.95 22.05 -21.41
C ARG A 223 18.98 23.56 -21.26
N LYS A 224 18.79 24.24 -22.39
CA LYS A 224 18.71 25.69 -22.49
C LYS A 224 17.48 26.08 -23.28
N CYS A 225 16.74 27.08 -22.81
CA CYS A 225 15.64 27.66 -23.56
C CYS A 225 16.17 28.20 -24.89
N SER A 226 15.61 27.72 -25.99
CA SER A 226 15.97 28.16 -27.34
C SER A 226 15.58 29.60 -27.65
N ALA A 227 14.63 30.19 -26.91
CA ALA A 227 14.17 31.57 -27.11
C ALA A 227 14.97 32.58 -26.28
N CYS A 228 15.01 32.44 -24.95
CA CYS A 228 15.65 33.41 -24.06
C CYS A 228 17.01 32.95 -23.50
N GLY A 229 17.43 31.72 -23.78
CA GLY A 229 18.71 31.21 -23.33
C GLY A 229 18.80 30.85 -21.84
N ILE A 230 17.73 30.95 -21.06
CA ILE A 230 17.76 30.49 -19.66
C ILE A 230 18.07 28.99 -19.58
N GLY A 231 18.92 28.59 -18.64
CA GLY A 231 19.22 27.18 -18.37
C GLY A 231 18.11 26.47 -17.58
N ASP A 232 18.42 25.30 -17.02
CA ASP A 232 17.52 24.53 -16.16
C ASP A 232 17.65 24.86 -14.67
N THR A 233 18.18 26.04 -14.34
CA THR A 233 18.29 26.58 -12.98
C THR A 233 17.78 28.01 -12.93
N TRP A 234 16.94 28.31 -11.95
CA TRP A 234 16.38 29.63 -11.67
C TRP A 234 16.39 29.90 -10.17
N GLN A 235 17.01 31.01 -9.73
CA GLN A 235 17.16 31.37 -8.32
C GLN A 235 17.69 30.23 -7.43
N GLY A 236 18.71 29.50 -7.92
CA GLY A 236 19.29 28.35 -7.22
C GLY A 236 18.41 27.10 -7.15
N LYS A 237 17.20 27.13 -7.75
CA LYS A 237 16.29 26.00 -7.83
C LYS A 237 16.24 25.44 -9.25
N ARG A 238 15.96 24.14 -9.38
CA ARG A 238 15.80 23.49 -10.68
C ARG A 238 14.59 24.05 -11.42
N LEU A 239 14.81 24.59 -12.60
CA LEU A 239 13.77 24.99 -13.55
C LEU A 239 13.53 23.85 -14.54
N VAL A 240 12.31 23.35 -14.60
CA VAL A 240 11.93 22.34 -15.60
C VAL A 240 11.64 23.04 -16.91
N LEU A 241 12.52 22.85 -17.90
CA LEU A 241 12.25 23.27 -19.27
C LEU A 241 11.25 22.32 -19.94
N GLU A 242 10.33 22.91 -20.69
CA GLU A 242 9.34 22.21 -21.51
C GLU A 242 9.95 21.80 -22.85
N ILE A 243 9.42 20.73 -23.44
CA ILE A 243 9.80 20.27 -24.78
C ILE A 243 8.69 20.68 -25.73
N ASP A 244 9.02 21.60 -26.63
CA ASP A 244 8.13 22.12 -27.67
C ASP A 244 8.46 21.50 -29.02
N HIS A 245 7.42 21.30 -29.82
CA HIS A 245 7.51 20.84 -31.21
C HIS A 245 7.48 22.07 -32.11
N ILE A 246 8.56 22.35 -32.84
CA ILE A 246 8.71 23.58 -33.64
C ILE A 246 7.56 23.73 -34.64
N ASN A 247 7.18 22.65 -35.32
CA ASN A 247 6.06 22.62 -36.26
C ASN A 247 4.66 22.43 -35.61
N GLY A 248 4.60 22.26 -34.28
CA GLY A 248 3.36 21.97 -33.56
C GLY A 248 2.78 20.55 -33.74
N ASP A 249 3.42 19.69 -34.55
CA ASP A 249 3.01 18.30 -34.72
C ASP A 249 3.54 17.41 -33.59
N ARG A 250 2.63 16.99 -32.71
CA ARG A 250 2.90 16.09 -31.59
C ARG A 250 3.42 14.70 -31.97
N LEU A 251 3.30 14.29 -33.23
CA LEU A 251 3.77 12.99 -33.74
C LEU A 251 5.18 13.09 -34.35
N ASP A 252 5.68 14.29 -34.61
CA ASP A 252 7.00 14.50 -35.17
C ASP A 252 8.06 14.69 -34.08
N ASN A 253 8.53 13.58 -33.49
CA ASN A 253 9.54 13.62 -32.43
C ASN A 253 10.98 13.66 -32.94
N ARG A 254 11.21 13.93 -34.22
CA ARG A 254 12.57 14.03 -34.76
C ARG A 254 13.34 15.10 -33.98
N HIS A 255 14.60 14.83 -33.64
CA HIS A 255 15.45 15.74 -32.85
C HIS A 255 15.42 17.18 -33.38
N ALA A 256 15.52 17.37 -34.69
CA ALA A 256 15.52 18.68 -35.33
C ALA A 256 14.21 19.48 -35.16
N ASN A 257 13.10 18.81 -34.81
CA ASN A 257 11.80 19.44 -34.58
C ASN A 257 11.52 19.69 -33.08
N LEU A 258 12.39 19.22 -32.18
CA LEU A 258 12.22 19.40 -30.73
C LEU A 258 13.12 20.52 -30.23
N ARG A 259 12.59 21.35 -29.34
CA ARG A 259 13.38 22.38 -28.63
C ARG A 259 12.98 22.46 -27.17
N TYR A 260 13.94 22.86 -26.33
CA TYR A 260 13.64 23.25 -24.96
C TYR A 260 13.15 24.70 -24.92
N LEU A 261 12.11 24.95 -24.13
CA LEU A 261 11.60 26.28 -23.80
C LEU A 261 11.37 26.39 -22.29
N CYS A 262 11.63 27.54 -21.70
CA CYS A 262 11.20 27.79 -20.32
C CYS A 262 9.69 28.01 -20.28
N PRO A 263 9.04 27.84 -19.11
CA PRO A 263 7.58 27.99 -19.00
C PRO A 263 7.05 29.33 -19.55
N ASN A 264 7.79 30.43 -19.36
CA ASN A 264 7.41 31.75 -19.84
C ASN A 264 7.54 31.92 -21.35
N CYS A 265 8.59 31.36 -21.98
CA CYS A 265 8.73 31.43 -23.44
C CYS A 265 7.80 30.44 -24.12
N HIS A 266 7.56 29.28 -23.50
CA HIS A 266 6.64 28.28 -24.02
C HIS A 266 5.21 28.81 -24.03
N SER A 267 4.81 29.63 -23.05
CA SER A 267 3.47 30.22 -23.03
C SER A 267 3.17 31.20 -24.17
N LEU A 268 4.21 31.68 -24.86
CA LEU A 268 4.12 32.61 -25.98
C LEU A 268 4.08 31.92 -27.35
N THR A 269 4.21 30.59 -27.41
CA THR A 269 4.20 29.89 -28.71
C THR A 269 2.78 29.84 -29.28
N ALA A 270 2.66 29.90 -30.62
CA ALA A 270 1.37 29.73 -31.30
C ALA A 270 0.75 28.32 -31.13
N THR A 271 1.52 27.38 -30.58
CA THR A 271 1.13 26.00 -30.26
C THR A 271 0.69 25.84 -28.81
N TRP A 272 0.98 26.81 -27.95
CA TRP A 272 0.62 26.80 -26.54
C TRP A 272 -0.88 26.99 -26.35
N CYS A 273 -1.50 26.12 -25.54
CA CYS A 273 -2.92 26.18 -25.21
C CYS A 273 -3.81 26.42 -26.43
N ARG A 274 -3.64 25.66 -27.53
CA ARG A 274 -4.59 25.70 -28.66
C ARG A 274 -5.99 25.36 -28.17
N ASN A 275 -6.72 26.42 -27.85
CA ASN A 275 -8.16 26.47 -27.72
C ASN A 275 -8.73 26.21 -29.12
N ARG A 276 -9.73 25.34 -29.22
CA ARG A 276 -10.28 24.80 -30.49
C ARG A 276 -11.00 25.81 -31.39
N HIS A 277 -10.91 27.11 -31.17
CA HIS A 277 -11.65 28.11 -31.95
C HIS A 277 -10.81 29.35 -32.24
N ARG A 278 -10.22 29.39 -33.43
CA ARG A 278 -10.11 30.62 -34.22
C ARG A 278 -10.06 30.19 -35.69
N SER A 279 -11.25 30.08 -36.27
CA SER A 279 -11.45 30.09 -37.71
C SER A 279 -10.81 31.35 -38.28
N GLU A 280 -10.16 31.19 -39.41
CA GLU A 280 -9.49 32.21 -40.20
C GLU A 280 -10.39 33.44 -40.37
N ALA A 281 -9.88 34.62 -40.01
CA ALA A 281 -10.39 35.86 -40.55
C ALA A 281 -9.66 36.06 -41.88
N VAL A 282 -10.44 35.97 -42.96
CA VAL A 282 -10.08 36.41 -44.31
C VAL A 282 -9.76 37.91 -44.24
N GLU A 283 -8.60 38.30 -44.75
CA GLU A 283 -8.27 39.71 -45.01
C GLU A 283 -8.61 40.00 -46.49
N ASP A 284 -9.43 41.03 -46.71
CA ASP A 284 -9.59 41.76 -47.98
C ASP A 284 -8.34 42.61 -48.29
#